data_AF-A0A0A1TKR1-F1
#
_entry.id   AF-A0A0A1TKR1-F1
#
_cell.length_a   1.000
_cell.length_b   1.000
_cell.length_c   1.000
_cell.angle_alpha   90.00
_cell.angle_beta   90.00
_cell.angle_gamma   90.00
#
_symmetry.space_group_name_H-M   'P 1'
#
loop_
_entity.id
_entity.type
_entity.pdbx_description
1 polymer ?
#
loop_
_entity_poly.entity_id
_entity_poly.type
_entity_poly.pdbx_seq_one_letter_code
_entity_poly.pdbx_strand_id
1 'polypeptide(L)'
;MKRTDNHIIDPYTSAARYHHQFVMIHPFLDGNGRVARILLNTLLLKHAGHLVAFGLDEHEKAEYLDRVRQNAKMFHQEDMVVGFPYQKFRVEFSGLVLRKSIMGLTEMLRCIQE
;
A
#
# COMPACT_ATOMS: atom_id res chain seq x y z
N MET A 1 8.66 21.47 6.14
CA MET A 1 8.01 20.67 5.07
C MET A 1 7.64 21.61 3.94
N LYS A 2 8.49 21.75 2.91
CA LYS A 2 8.21 22.60 1.75
C LYS A 2 7.27 21.83 0.82
N ARG A 3 6.07 22.35 0.60
CA ARG A 3 5.19 21.93 -0.50
C ARG A 3 5.79 22.50 -1.79
N THR A 4 6.63 21.74 -2.46
CA THR A 4 7.06 22.04 -3.81
C THR A 4 6.19 21.25 -4.79
N ASP A 5 5.56 22.03 -5.66
CA ASP A 5 5.00 21.67 -6.96
C ASP A 5 3.71 20.86 -6.98
N ASN A 6 2.84 21.22 -7.92
CA ASN A 6 1.49 20.69 -8.16
C ASN A 6 1.56 19.25 -8.72
N HIS A 7 2.30 18.36 -8.06
CA HIS A 7 2.41 16.97 -8.43
C HIS A 7 1.09 16.28 -8.16
N ILE A 8 0.46 15.77 -9.23
CA ILE A 8 -0.61 14.78 -9.13
C ILE A 8 -0.06 13.65 -8.26
N ILE A 9 -0.57 13.54 -7.03
CA ILE A 9 -0.20 12.48 -6.10
C ILE A 9 -0.88 11.23 -6.62
N ASP A 10 -0.09 10.24 -7.07
CA ASP A 10 -0.63 8.90 -7.28
C ASP A 10 -1.00 8.31 -5.90
N PRO A 11 -2.31 8.17 -5.60
CA PRO A 11 -2.76 7.74 -4.28
C PRO A 11 -2.27 6.34 -3.93
N TYR A 12 -2.13 5.45 -4.92
CA TYR A 12 -1.75 4.06 -4.71
C TYR A 12 -0.26 3.95 -4.38
N THR A 13 0.60 4.63 -5.14
CA THR A 13 2.03 4.72 -4.84
C THR A 13 2.29 5.40 -3.49
N SER A 14 1.56 6.46 -3.18
CA SER A 14 1.69 7.15 -1.89
C SER A 14 1.28 6.25 -0.72
N ALA A 15 0.11 5.61 -0.80
CA ALA A 15 -0.37 4.71 0.25
C ALA A 15 0.55 3.51 0.45
N ALA A 16 1.05 2.91 -0.64
CA ALA A 16 2.04 1.83 -0.62
C ALA A 16 3.34 2.26 0.07
N ARG A 17 3.84 3.47 -0.21
CA ARG A 17 5.06 4.01 0.43
C ARG A 17 4.91 4.10 1.94
N TYR A 18 3.87 4.78 2.41
CA TYR A 18 3.71 5.04 3.84
C TYR A 18 3.41 3.76 4.62
N HIS A 19 2.69 2.81 4.01
CA HIS A 19 2.52 1.47 4.57
C HIS A 19 3.87 0.80 4.80
N HIS A 20 4.72 0.75 3.78
CA HIS A 20 6.02 0.09 3.87
C HIS A 20 6.95 0.76 4.86
N GLN A 21 7.09 2.09 4.79
CA GLN A 21 7.89 2.84 5.75
C GLN A 21 7.46 2.56 7.19
N PHE A 22 6.14 2.51 7.44
CA PHE A 22 5.62 2.20 8.77
C PHE A 22 5.96 0.77 9.21
N VAL A 23 5.80 -0.23 8.34
CA VAL A 23 6.16 -1.63 8.67
C VAL A 23 7.65 -1.78 8.94
N MET A 24 8.50 -1.01 8.23
CA MET A 24 9.95 -1.04 8.41
C MET A 24 10.39 -0.38 9.72
N ILE A 25 9.80 0.76 10.09
CA ILE A 25 10.08 1.41 11.38
C ILE A 25 9.65 0.50 12.54
N HIS A 26 8.56 -0.24 12.37
CA HIS A 26 8.02 -1.19 13.34
C HIS A 26 7.90 -0.61 14.78
N PRO A 27 7.21 0.53 14.96
CA PRO A 27 7.31 1.34 16.18
C PRO A 27 6.61 0.74 17.42
N PHE A 28 5.73 -0.24 17.26
CA PHE A 28 4.94 -0.81 18.35
C PHE A 28 5.38 -2.24 18.69
N LEU A 29 5.09 -2.69 19.92
CA LEU A 29 5.39 -4.07 20.35
C LEU A 29 4.55 -5.11 19.58
N ASP A 30 3.28 -4.80 19.31
CA ASP A 30 2.37 -5.60 18.49
C ASP A 30 1.44 -4.64 17.72
N GLY A 31 0.82 -5.14 16.65
CA GLY A 31 -0.19 -4.44 15.90
C GLY A 31 0.32 -3.65 14.69
N ASN A 32 1.63 -3.67 14.42
CA ASN A 32 2.21 -2.92 13.30
C ASN A 32 1.54 -3.23 11.95
N GLY A 33 1.26 -4.50 11.67
CA GLY A 33 0.56 -4.87 10.43
C GLY A 33 -0.89 -4.35 10.35
N ARG A 34 -1.59 -4.23 11.49
CA ARG A 34 -2.95 -3.66 11.56
C ARG A 34 -2.90 -2.15 11.31
N VAL A 35 -2.01 -1.45 12.00
CA VAL A 35 -1.85 0.00 11.86
C VAL A 35 -1.36 0.37 10.45
N ALA A 36 -0.45 -0.40 9.86
CA ALA A 36 0.02 -0.20 8.49
C ALA A 36 -1.13 -0.24 7.47
N ARG A 37 -2.03 -1.22 7.60
CA ARG A 37 -3.22 -1.34 6.72
C ARG A 37 -4.22 -0.20 6.96
N ILE A 38 -4.41 0.23 8.21
CA ILE A 38 -5.25 1.39 8.52
C ILE A 38 -4.67 2.66 7.90
N LEU A 39 -3.35 2.87 8.01
CA LEU A 39 -2.65 4.01 7.41
C LEU A 39 -2.80 4.02 5.88
N LEU A 40 -2.58 2.88 5.24
CA LEU A 40 -2.79 2.69 3.80
C LEU A 40 -4.22 3.08 3.40
N ASN A 41 -5.21 2.52 4.09
CA ASN A 41 -6.62 2.79 3.80
C ASN A 41 -7.03 4.24 4.12
N THR A 42 -6.41 4.88 5.10
CA THR A 42 -6.64 6.30 5.38
C THR A 42 -6.20 7.18 4.21
N LEU A 43 -5.06 6.85 3.59
CA LEU A 43 -4.56 7.57 2.42
C LEU A 43 -5.40 7.30 1.17
N LEU A 44 -5.81 6.04 0.94
CA LEU A 44 -6.72 5.71 -0.16
C LEU A 44 -8.07 6.38 -0.01
N LEU A 45 -8.66 6.37 1.19
CA LEU A 45 -9.92 7.04 1.44
C LEU A 45 -9.81 8.55 1.16
N LYS A 46 -8.73 9.18 1.63
CA LYS A 46 -8.51 10.63 1.46
C LYS A 46 -8.27 11.04 0.00
N HIS A 47 -7.56 10.23 -0.77
CA HIS A 47 -7.08 10.62 -2.10
C HIS A 47 -7.73 9.89 -3.28
N ALA A 48 -8.37 8.75 -3.02
CA ALA A 48 -9.02 7.91 -4.03
C ALA A 48 -10.47 7.51 -3.69
N GLY A 49 -10.97 7.90 -2.50
CA GLY A 49 -12.39 7.77 -2.14
C GLY A 49 -12.89 6.35 -1.87
N HIS A 50 -12.00 5.38 -1.66
CA HIS A 50 -12.37 3.99 -1.42
C HIS A 50 -11.40 3.29 -0.46
N LEU A 51 -11.79 2.09 -0.04
CA LEU A 51 -11.03 1.23 0.87
C LEU A 51 -10.64 -0.06 0.18
N VAL A 52 -9.53 -0.65 0.64
CA VAL A 52 -9.04 -1.95 0.19
C VAL A 52 -8.97 -2.90 1.38
N ALA A 53 -9.61 -4.06 1.24
CA ALA A 53 -9.46 -5.17 2.17
C ALA A 53 -8.30 -6.07 1.74
N PHE A 54 -7.53 -6.54 2.72
CA PHE A 54 -6.44 -7.51 2.51
C PHE A 54 -6.68 -8.72 3.42
N GLY A 55 -6.41 -9.91 2.88
CA GLY A 55 -6.52 -11.16 3.64
C GLY A 55 -7.96 -11.56 3.91
N LEU A 56 -8.85 -11.40 2.91
CA LEU A 56 -10.22 -11.92 2.98
C LEU A 56 -10.23 -13.45 2.98
N ASP A 57 -9.23 -14.07 2.36
CA ASP A 57 -8.98 -15.50 2.39
C ASP A 57 -7.48 -15.81 2.62
N GLU A 58 -7.14 -17.08 2.75
CA GLU A 58 -5.74 -17.52 2.99
C GLU A 58 -4.81 -17.24 1.81
N HIS A 59 -5.32 -17.25 0.56
CA HIS A 59 -4.51 -16.92 -0.61
C HIS A 59 -4.16 -15.42 -0.64
N GLU A 60 -5.12 -14.54 -0.41
CA GLU A 60 -4.89 -13.09 -0.32
C GLU A 60 -3.98 -12.71 0.85
N LYS A 61 -4.14 -13.41 1.98
CA LYS A 61 -3.29 -13.22 3.16
C LYS A 61 -1.86 -13.63 2.84
N ALA A 62 -1.66 -14.77 2.18
CA ALA A 62 -0.34 -15.21 1.72
C ALA A 62 0.28 -14.21 0.75
N GLU A 63 -0.47 -13.75 -0.27
CA GLU A 63 0.01 -12.75 -1.23
C GLU A 63 0.44 -11.45 -0.53
N TYR A 64 -0.40 -10.92 0.36
CA TYR A 64 -0.08 -9.71 1.12
C TYR A 64 1.19 -9.89 1.97
N LEU A 65 1.30 -11.00 2.70
CA LEU A 65 2.45 -11.25 3.57
C LEU A 65 3.74 -11.44 2.77
N ASP A 66 3.67 -12.13 1.63
CA ASP A 66 4.82 -12.32 0.75
C ASP A 66 5.30 -11.03 0.13
N ARG A 67 4.38 -10.13 -0.27
CA ARG A 67 4.74 -8.77 -0.67
C ARG A 67 5.43 -8.05 0.47
N VAL A 68 4.83 -7.97 1.66
CA VAL A 68 5.44 -7.30 2.82
C VAL A 68 6.85 -7.83 3.12
N ARG A 69 7.06 -9.15 3.05
CA ARG A 69 8.37 -9.78 3.24
C ARG A 69 9.38 -9.41 2.14
N GLN A 70 8.97 -9.44 0.87
CA GLN A 70 9.82 -9.03 -0.25
C GLN A 70 10.26 -7.57 -0.10
N ASN A 71 9.33 -6.70 0.31
CA ASN A 71 9.60 -5.29 0.53
C ASN A 71 10.61 -5.07 1.68
N ALA A 72 10.54 -5.89 2.73
CA ALA A 72 11.50 -5.86 3.83
C ALA A 72 12.91 -6.27 3.38
N LYS A 73 13.03 -7.24 2.47
CA LYS A 73 14.33 -7.65 1.90
C LYS A 73 14.93 -6.56 1.02
N MET A 74 14.10 -5.89 0.22
CA MET A 74 14.53 -4.81 -0.69
C MET A 74 14.95 -3.53 0.06
N PHE A 75 14.39 -3.30 1.26
CA PHE A 75 14.74 -2.13 2.10
C PHE A 75 16.25 -2.01 2.36
N HIS A 76 16.94 -3.12 2.62
CA HIS A 76 18.38 -3.11 2.87
C HIS A 76 19.22 -2.82 1.62
N GLN A 77 18.67 -3.01 0.42
CA GLN A 77 19.40 -2.86 -0.84
C GLN A 77 19.13 -1.53 -1.53
N GLU A 78 17.91 -0.99 -1.42
CA GLU A 78 17.48 0.16 -2.24
C GLU A 78 17.25 1.45 -1.44
N ASP A 79 16.76 1.43 -0.20
CA ASP A 79 16.27 2.67 0.46
C ASP A 79 17.36 3.68 0.85
N MET A 80 18.62 3.23 1.03
CA MET A 80 19.77 4.10 1.34
C MET A 80 20.61 4.45 0.12
N VAL A 81 20.30 3.88 -1.05
CA VAL A 81 21.11 3.97 -2.28
C VAL A 81 20.31 4.57 -3.44
N VAL A 82 19.00 4.34 -3.46
CA VAL A 82 18.09 4.62 -4.57
C VAL A 82 16.90 5.43 -4.05
N GLY A 83 16.70 6.62 -4.62
CA GLY A 83 15.55 7.46 -4.26
C GLY A 83 14.23 6.75 -4.53
N PHE A 84 13.20 7.04 -3.72
CA PHE A 84 11.85 6.45 -3.84
C PHE A 84 11.29 6.35 -5.29
N PRO A 85 11.52 7.33 -6.19
CA PRO A 85 11.11 7.24 -7.59
C PRO A 85 11.79 6.12 -8.41
N TYR A 86 12.72 5.37 -7.84
CA TYR A 86 13.49 4.35 -8.57
C TYR A 86 13.52 3.00 -7.83
N GLN A 87 12.84 2.90 -6.69
CA GLN A 87 12.76 1.66 -5.92
C GLN A 87 11.83 0.66 -6.61
N LYS A 88 12.29 -0.58 -6.78
CA LYS A 88 11.55 -1.64 -7.47
C LYS A 88 10.30 -2.04 -6.69
N PHE A 89 10.40 -2.07 -5.36
CA PHE A 89 9.29 -2.27 -4.44
C PHE A 89 8.09 -1.37 -4.78
N ARG A 90 8.35 -0.10 -5.13
CA ARG A 90 7.31 0.88 -5.44
C ARG A 90 6.30 0.34 -6.44
N VAL A 91 6.76 -0.30 -7.51
CA VAL A 91 5.90 -0.77 -8.60
C VAL A 91 5.09 -2.00 -8.19
N GLU A 92 5.70 -2.94 -7.47
CA GLU A 92 5.07 -4.22 -7.18
C GLU A 92 3.92 -4.10 -6.17
N PHE A 93 4.14 -3.38 -5.06
CA PHE A 93 3.11 -3.26 -4.02
C PHE A 93 2.06 -2.23 -4.35
N SER A 94 2.42 -1.09 -4.98
CA SER A 94 1.40 -0.19 -5.53
C SER A 94 0.50 -0.91 -6.54
N GLY A 95 1.07 -1.79 -7.37
CA GLY A 95 0.33 -2.65 -8.27
C GLY A 95 -0.63 -3.60 -7.56
N LEU A 96 -0.23 -4.21 -6.44
CA LEU A 96 -1.15 -5.00 -5.61
C LEU A 96 -2.31 -4.15 -5.08
N VAL A 97 -2.00 -2.98 -4.51
CA VAL A 97 -3.02 -2.07 -3.96
C VAL A 97 -4.01 -1.66 -5.06
N LEU A 98 -3.51 -1.29 -6.24
CA LEU A 98 -4.34 -0.90 -7.38
C LEU A 98 -5.23 -2.06 -7.87
N ARG A 99 -4.69 -3.27 -8.01
CA ARG A 99 -5.49 -4.45 -8.40
C ARG A 99 -6.63 -4.71 -7.43
N LYS A 100 -6.34 -4.67 -6.12
CA LYS A 100 -7.35 -4.88 -5.08
C LYS A 100 -8.40 -3.76 -5.04
N SER A 101 -7.98 -2.54 -5.33
CA SER A 101 -8.88 -1.38 -5.49
C SER A 101 -9.86 -1.59 -6.63
N ILE A 102 -9.37 -2.01 -7.81
CA ILE A 102 -10.21 -2.30 -8.98
C ILE A 102 -11.19 -3.43 -8.65
N MET A 103 -10.73 -4.54 -8.09
CA MET A 103 -11.60 -5.67 -7.73
C MET A 103 -12.73 -5.25 -6.78
N GLY A 104 -12.40 -4.52 -5.71
CA GLY A 104 -13.38 -4.06 -4.73
C GLY A 104 -14.40 -3.08 -5.32
N LEU A 105 -13.95 -2.13 -6.13
CA LEU A 105 -14.82 -1.16 -6.80
C LEU A 105 -15.73 -1.84 -7.84
N THR A 106 -15.20 -2.78 -8.62
CA THR A 106 -15.99 -3.55 -9.60
C THR A 106 -17.07 -4.38 -8.92
N GLU A 107 -16.75 -5.02 -7.80
CA GLU A 107 -17.74 -5.79 -7.05
C GLU A 107 -18.82 -4.90 -6.44
N MET A 108 -18.46 -3.73 -5.91
CA MET A 108 -19.45 -2.75 -5.44
C MET A 108 -20.36 -2.26 -6.57
N LEU A 109 -19.80 -1.97 -7.76
CA LEU A 109 -20.58 -1.59 -8.93
C LEU A 109 -21.56 -2.69 -9.34
N ARG A 110 -21.12 -3.96 -9.33
CA ARG A 110 -21.99 -5.11 -9.62
C ARG A 110 -23.16 -5.18 -8.64
N CYS A 111 -22.90 -5.04 -7.34
CA CYS A 111 -23.94 -5.09 -6.31
C CYS A 111 -24.97 -3.95 -6.38
N ILE A 112 -24.62 -2.80 -6.96
CA ILE A 112 -25.53 -1.64 -7.09
C ILE A 112 -26.41 -1.77 -8.35
N GLN A 113 -26.01 -2.60 -9.31
CA GLN A 113 -26.74 -2.85 -10.56
C GLN A 113 -27.76 -3.99 -10.45
N GLU A 114 -27.77 -4.71 -9.33
CA GLU A 114 -28.74 -5.76 -8.96
C GLU A 114 -29.89 -5.18 -8.12
#